data_AF-A0A7W1K5S0-F1
#
_entry.id   AF-A0A7W1K5S0-F1
#
_cell.length_a   1.000
_cell.length_b   1.000
_cell.length_c   1.000
_cell.angle_alpha   90.00
_cell.angle_beta   90.00
_cell.angle_gamma   90.00
#
_symmetry.space_group_name_H-M   'P 1'
#
loop_
_entity.id
_entity.type
_entity.pdbx_description
1 polymer ?
#
loop_
_entity_poly.entity_id
_entity_poly.type
_entity_poly.pdbx_seq_one_letter_code
_entity_poly.pdbx_strand_id
1 'polypeptide(L)' 'PETGTPPPFVGFTGITDARFYINDAHIPTVIAGPGSLSLAHTANESIGVDEMVVAARAYARVFVGFLGAR' A
#
# COMPACT_ATOMS: atom_id res chain seq x y z
N PRO A 1 -13.55 -4.19 6.56
CA PRO A 1 -14.05 -2.84 6.93
C PRO A 1 -12.91 -1.93 7.40
N GLU A 2 -13.02 -0.62 7.16
CA GLU A 2 -12.03 0.36 7.61
C GLU A 2 -12.16 0.58 9.12
N THR A 3 -11.07 0.40 9.86
CA THR A 3 -11.09 0.38 11.33
C THR A 3 -10.76 1.74 11.96
N GLY A 4 -10.19 2.68 11.20
CA GLY A 4 -9.69 3.97 11.72
C GLY A 4 -8.44 3.85 12.60
N THR A 5 -7.91 2.65 12.80
CA THR A 5 -6.70 2.40 13.58
C THR A 5 -5.45 2.48 12.71
N PRO A 6 -4.31 2.96 13.23
CA PRO A 6 -3.05 2.93 12.50
C PRO A 6 -2.68 1.49 12.08
N PRO A 7 -2.23 1.26 10.84
CA PRO A 7 -1.73 -0.05 10.44
C PRO A 7 -0.39 -0.35 11.12
N PRO A 8 -0.04 -1.63 11.35
CA PRO A 8 1.28 -1.98 11.87
C PRO A 8 2.36 -1.65 10.84
N PHE A 9 3.52 -1.18 11.30
CA PHE A 9 4.73 -1.11 10.49
C PHE A 9 5.36 -2.50 10.42
N VAL A 10 5.58 -3.00 9.21
CA VAL A 10 6.17 -4.31 8.97
C VAL A 10 7.34 -4.20 8.00
N GLY A 11 8.30 -5.12 8.12
CA GLY A 11 9.33 -5.28 7.08
C GLY A 11 8.70 -5.83 5.80
N PHE A 12 9.15 -5.34 4.65
CA PHE A 12 8.73 -5.86 3.34
C PHE A 12 9.78 -6.84 2.81
N THR A 13 9.36 -8.05 2.46
CA THR A 13 10.27 -9.13 2.04
C THR A 13 10.43 -9.26 0.52
N GLY A 14 9.67 -8.48 -0.26
CA GLY A 14 9.83 -8.37 -1.71
C GLY A 14 10.75 -7.24 -2.14
N ILE A 15 10.96 -7.09 -3.45
CA ILE A 15 11.64 -5.94 -4.05
C ILE A 15 10.59 -4.98 -4.62
N THR A 16 10.82 -3.68 -4.41
CA THR A 16 10.04 -2.60 -5.01
C THR A 16 10.98 -1.48 -5.46
N ASP A 17 10.46 -0.53 -6.23
CA ASP A 17 11.20 0.67 -6.62
C ASP A 17 11.53 1.60 -5.43
N ALA A 18 10.94 1.35 -4.25
CA ALA A 18 11.20 2.12 -3.04
C ALA A 18 12.69 2.14 -2.67
N ARG A 19 13.46 1.09 -3.00
CA ARG A 19 14.92 1.08 -2.79
C ARG A 19 15.63 2.20 -3.53
N PHE A 20 15.18 2.55 -4.75
CA PHE A 20 15.78 3.61 -5.55
C PHE A 20 15.30 4.97 -5.05
N TYR A 21 14.01 5.09 -4.72
CA TYR A 21 13.46 6.32 -4.17
C TYR A 21 14.11 6.71 -2.84
N ILE A 22 14.32 5.75 -1.94
CA ILE A 22 14.91 6.00 -0.62
C ILE A 22 16.42 6.22 -0.73
N ASN A 23 17.16 5.31 -1.37
CA ASN A 23 18.62 5.33 -1.29
C ASN A 23 19.27 6.28 -2.31
N ASP A 24 18.68 6.43 -3.49
CA ASP A 24 19.29 7.22 -4.57
C ASP A 24 18.65 8.61 -4.65
N ALA A 25 17.32 8.68 -4.61
CA ALA A 25 16.58 9.94 -4.73
C ALA A 25 16.31 10.64 -3.39
N HIS A 26 16.59 10.00 -2.25
CA HIS A 26 16.33 10.52 -0.91
C HIS A 26 14.86 10.94 -0.66
N ILE A 27 13.92 10.24 -1.31
CA ILE A 27 12.48 10.46 -1.17
C ILE A 27 11.93 9.46 -0.14
N PRO A 28 11.39 9.94 0.99
CA PRO A 28 10.71 9.07 1.95
C PRO A 28 9.57 8.30 1.27
N THR A 29 9.63 6.98 1.32
CA THR A 29 8.69 6.10 0.60
C THR A 29 8.15 5.03 1.55
N VAL A 30 6.84 4.79 1.47
CA VAL A 30 6.17 3.67 2.14
C VAL A 30 5.65 2.69 1.10
N ILE A 31 5.67 1.39 1.44
CA ILE A 31 5.05 0.33 0.64
C ILE A 31 3.71 0.02 1.32
N ALA A 32 2.62 0.17 0.58
CA ALA A 32 1.27 -0.08 1.08
C ALA A 32 0.40 -0.68 -0.03
N GLY A 33 -0.48 -1.61 0.30
CA GLY A 33 -1.37 -2.24 -0.67
C GLY A 33 -2.17 -3.39 -0.05
N PRO A 34 -3.29 -3.80 -0.68
CA PRO A 34 -4.08 -4.93 -0.23
C PRO A 34 -3.47 -6.27 -0.68
N GLY A 35 -4.02 -7.36 -0.15
CA GLY A 35 -3.66 -8.71 -0.56
C GLY A 35 -2.47 -9.29 0.21
N SER A 36 -2.20 -10.57 -0.06
CA SER A 36 -1.10 -11.29 0.57
C SER A 36 0.07 -11.46 -0.40
N LEU A 37 1.27 -11.10 0.05
CA LEU A 37 2.50 -11.37 -0.70
C LEU A 37 2.71 -12.88 -0.95
N SER A 38 2.11 -13.76 -0.14
CA SER A 38 2.18 -15.22 -0.34
C SER A 38 1.42 -15.72 -1.57
N LEU A 39 0.52 -14.90 -2.14
CA LEU A 39 -0.24 -15.22 -3.35
C LEU A 39 0.36 -14.59 -4.61
N ALA A 40 1.26 -13.61 -4.45
CA ALA A 40 1.92 -12.95 -5.57
C ALA A 40 2.76 -13.97 -6.37
N HIS A 41 2.68 -13.89 -7.70
CA HIS A 41 3.39 -14.80 -8.63
C HIS A 41 3.01 -16.29 -8.47
N THR A 42 1.83 -16.58 -7.94
CA THR A 42 1.28 -17.94 -7.88
C THR A 42 0.23 -18.13 -8.98
N ALA A 43 -0.08 -19.38 -9.34
CA ALA A 43 -1.12 -19.67 -10.33
C ALA A 43 -2.52 -19.17 -9.91
N ASN A 44 -2.76 -19.03 -8.60
CA ASN A 44 -4.03 -18.57 -8.03
C ASN A 44 -3.90 -17.15 -7.44
N GLU A 45 -3.06 -16.32 -8.04
CA GLU A 45 -2.88 -14.93 -7.63
C GLU A 45 -4.23 -14.21 -7.60
N SER A 46 -4.59 -13.70 -6.43
CA SER A 46 -5.90 -13.12 -6.16
C SER A 46 -5.88 -12.21 -4.94
N ILE A 47 -6.87 -11.33 -4.87
CA ILE A 47 -7.15 -10.46 -3.73
C ILE A 47 -8.66 -10.42 -3.48
N GLY A 48 -9.08 -10.12 -2.25
CA GLY A 48 -10.49 -9.86 -1.96
C GLY A 48 -10.97 -8.57 -2.63
N VAL A 49 -12.14 -8.59 -3.28
CA VAL A 49 -12.74 -7.39 -3.88
C VAL A 49 -12.97 -6.30 -2.82
N ASP A 50 -13.42 -6.69 -1.63
CA ASP A 50 -13.62 -5.76 -0.51
C ASP A 50 -12.29 -5.14 -0.04
N GLU A 51 -11.19 -5.90 -0.04
CA GLU A 51 -9.86 -5.39 0.29
C GLU A 51 -9.38 -4.37 -0.74
N MET A 52 -9.60 -4.67 -2.03
CA MET A 52 -9.30 -3.75 -3.13
C MET A 52 -10.06 -2.43 -2.97
N VAL A 53 -11.36 -2.49 -2.66
CA VAL A 53 -12.19 -1.30 -2.46
C VAL A 53 -11.74 -0.50 -1.23
N VAL A 54 -11.37 -1.16 -0.13
CA VAL A 54 -10.83 -0.51 1.07
C VAL A 54 -9.50 0.19 0.76
N ALA A 55 -8.57 -0.48 0.06
CA ALA A 55 -7.30 0.13 -0.32
C ALA A 55 -7.47 1.33 -1.26
N ALA A 56 -8.39 1.25 -2.23
CA ALA A 56 -8.70 2.37 -3.12
C ALA A 56 -9.19 3.59 -2.33
N ARG A 57 -10.08 3.40 -1.35
CA ARG A 57 -10.53 4.48 -0.46
C ARG A 57 -9.42 5.02 0.43
N ALA A 58 -8.48 4.19 0.90
CA ALA A 58 -7.32 4.65 1.63
C ALA A 58 -6.45 5.59 0.79
N TYR A 59 -6.13 5.21 -0.46
CA TYR A 59 -5.41 6.09 -1.39
C TYR A 59 -6.15 7.39 -1.67
N ALA A 60 -7.47 7.33 -1.91
CA ALA A 60 -8.27 8.52 -2.12
C ALA A 60 -8.16 9.50 -0.94
N ARG A 61 -8.21 9.01 0.31
CA ARG A 61 -8.03 9.85 1.50
C ARG A 61 -6.63 10.46 1.61
N VAL A 62 -5.59 9.69 1.26
CA VAL A 62 -4.21 10.21 1.20
C VAL A 62 -4.13 11.36 0.20
N PHE A 63 -4.70 11.19 -0.99
CA PHE A 63 -4.70 12.24 -2.01
C PHE A 63 -5.52 13.47 -1.60
N VAL A 64 -6.70 13.28 -1.03
CA VAL A 64 -7.52 14.38 -0.49
C VAL A 64 -6.74 15.17 0.57
N GLY A 65 -6.12 14.48 1.52
CA GLY A 65 -5.29 15.10 2.56
C GLY A 65 -4.06 15.82 2.01
N PHE A 66 -3.39 15.23 1.01
CA PHE A 66 -2.21 15.81 0.38
C PHE A 66 -2.53 17.04 -0.47
N LEU A 67 -3.61 16.99 -1.25
CA LEU A 67 -4.02 18.07 -2.15
C LEU A 67 -4.79 19.19 -1.41
N GLY A 68 -5.18 18.97 -0.14
CA GLY A 68 -6.00 19.92 0.62
C GLY A 68 -7.42 20.10 0.06
N ALA A 69 -7.88 19.15 -0.75
CA ALA A 69 -9.26 19.13 -1.24
C ALA A 69 -10.19 18.87 -0.05
N ARG A 70 -11.24 19.68 0.11
CA ARG A 70 -12.27 19.51 1.14
C ARG A 70 -13.58 19.11 0.50
#